data_AF-A0A9W9ZKB4-F1
#
_entry.id   AF-A0A9W9ZKB4-F1
#
_cell.length_a   1.000
_cell.length_b   1.000
_cell.length_c   1.000
_cell.angle_alpha   90.00
_cell.angle_beta   90.00
_cell.angle_gamma   90.00
#
_symmetry.space_group_name_H-M   'P 1'
#
loop_
_entity.id
_entity.type
_entity.pdbx_description
1 polymer ?
#
loop_
_entity_poly.entity_id
_entity_poly.type
_entity_poly.pdbx_seq_one_letter_code
_entity_poly.pdbx_strand_id
1 'polypeptide(L)'
;MKFKERFAFCLCVVFLIVPFIWLRMRVSDDRHPLLSVDDSRSLMDDMDFNRIDHSHHHVQRSSEETDRVRTNPDHDSTDVERKLDKRLIDKGNNVGKDEEQKDKNTNNDVDYEYDDPWSIWKDMVKSRQVTSPHDSDAVNMILEAMMYKPVVAAGVGYKGTQLKATLMLEGKQRVVFKPMRYPREFIIEGTPYSGFDRHNGEIAAFHLDRILGFYRAPPVVGRHINLEEEIEPIGEKRLLDTFFKKGRNTCFYGRCYYCKKEDSACANGTIMEGSVTLWLPPGWSLMKWRHPFQRTYIDTRKAQWETDNSYCKDKVLKTSPFDSGPRLLDIMDTALFDFLIGNADRHHYETFKDEGDTGMPLHLDNAKM
;
A
#
# COMPACT_ATOMS: atom_id res chain seq x y z
N MET A 1 7.62 -61.37 8.97
CA MET A 1 9.04 -60.96 9.04
C MET A 1 9.69 -61.60 10.25
N LYS A 2 10.80 -62.30 10.03
CA LYS A 2 11.59 -62.94 11.10
C LYS A 2 12.21 -61.85 11.99
N PHE A 3 12.44 -62.13 13.28
CA PHE A 3 12.94 -61.17 14.28
C PHE A 3 14.17 -60.36 13.78
N LYS A 4 15.05 -61.00 13.00
CA LYS A 4 16.23 -60.37 12.37
C LYS A 4 15.87 -59.26 11.38
N GLU A 5 14.79 -59.41 10.61
CA GLU A 5 14.34 -58.42 9.62
C GLU A 5 13.70 -57.20 10.30
N ARG A 6 12.98 -57.42 11.42
CA ARG A 6 12.43 -56.32 12.23
C ARG A 6 13.53 -55.51 12.92
N PHE A 7 14.57 -56.18 13.41
CA PHE A 7 15.71 -55.52 14.03
C PHE A 7 16.51 -54.69 13.02
N ALA A 8 16.74 -55.23 11.82
CA ALA A 8 17.39 -54.52 10.72
C ALA A 8 16.59 -53.30 10.26
N PHE A 9 15.25 -53.43 10.16
CA PHE A 9 14.37 -52.31 9.80
C PHE A 9 14.38 -51.20 10.87
N CYS A 10 14.26 -51.54 12.15
CA CYS A 10 14.35 -50.55 13.23
C CYS A 10 15.71 -49.86 13.26
N LEU A 11 16.81 -50.58 13.01
CA LEU A 11 18.13 -49.96 12.91
C LEU A 11 18.19 -48.97 11.74
N CYS A 12 17.69 -49.34 10.56
CA CYS A 12 17.68 -48.44 9.40
C CYS A 12 16.84 -47.18 9.66
N VAL A 13 15.68 -47.31 10.30
CA VAL A 13 14.82 -46.17 10.65
C VAL A 13 15.52 -45.24 11.65
N VAL A 14 16.21 -45.78 12.65
CA VAL A 14 16.97 -44.97 13.62
C VAL A 14 18.13 -44.25 12.92
N PHE A 15 18.89 -44.94 12.07
CA PHE A 15 20.04 -44.32 11.38
C PHE A 15 19.67 -43.34 10.27
N LEU A 16 18.46 -43.43 9.70
CA LEU A 16 18.00 -42.50 8.66
C LEU A 16 17.23 -41.31 9.22
N ILE A 17 16.40 -41.52 10.26
CA ILE A 17 15.49 -40.49 10.77
C ILE A 17 16.14 -39.65 11.87
N VAL A 18 16.96 -40.25 12.74
CA VAL A 18 17.58 -39.51 13.86
C VAL A 18 18.53 -38.41 13.38
N PRO A 19 19.38 -38.60 12.35
CA PRO A 19 20.19 -37.51 11.81
C PRO A 19 19.35 -36.39 11.21
N PHE A 20 18.21 -36.72 10.58
CA PHE A 20 17.30 -35.75 9.98
C PHE A 20 16.58 -34.90 11.04
N ILE A 21 16.12 -35.54 12.13
CA ILE A 21 15.54 -34.85 13.29
C ILE A 21 16.61 -34.00 13.99
N TRP A 22 17.84 -34.51 14.15
CA TRP A 22 18.93 -33.76 14.76
C TRP A 22 19.34 -32.55 13.91
N LEU A 23 19.40 -32.69 12.58
CA LEU A 23 19.65 -31.57 11.66
C LEU A 23 18.53 -30.53 11.73
N ARG A 24 17.26 -30.97 11.79
CA ARG A 24 16.11 -30.06 11.91
C ARG A 24 16.07 -29.34 13.27
N MET A 25 16.49 -30.02 14.35
CA MET A 25 16.62 -29.38 15.67
C MET A 25 17.80 -28.40 15.70
N ARG A 26 18.92 -28.70 15.04
CA ARG A 26 20.07 -27.76 14.92
C ARG A 26 19.70 -26.50 14.13
N VAL A 27 18.99 -26.65 13.01
CA VAL A 27 18.48 -25.52 12.21
C VAL A 27 17.45 -24.69 13.01
N SER A 28 16.78 -25.28 13.99
CA SER A 28 15.88 -24.56 14.90
C SER A 28 16.58 -23.92 16.12
N ASP A 29 17.81 -24.33 16.44
CA ASP A 29 18.62 -23.82 17.56
C ASP A 29 19.54 -22.66 17.13
N ASP A 30 19.77 -22.48 15.82
CA ASP A 30 20.28 -21.23 15.25
C ASP A 30 19.18 -20.16 15.30
N ARG A 31 18.74 -19.82 16.52
CA ARG A 31 18.09 -18.54 16.78
C ARG A 31 19.09 -17.48 16.37
N HIS A 32 18.77 -16.76 15.30
CA HIS A 32 19.41 -15.49 14.99
C HIS A 32 19.55 -14.67 16.28
N PRO A 33 20.72 -14.05 16.55
CA PRO A 33 20.86 -13.20 17.71
C PRO A 33 19.76 -12.16 17.62
N LEU A 34 18.87 -12.14 18.62
CA LEU A 34 17.94 -11.03 18.81
C LEU A 34 18.78 -9.76 18.73
N LEU A 35 18.47 -8.89 17.76
CA LEU A 35 19.03 -7.55 17.69
C LEU A 35 18.97 -6.95 19.09
N SER A 36 20.12 -6.48 19.57
CA SER A 36 20.21 -5.93 20.92
C SER A 36 19.23 -4.76 21.05
N VAL A 37 18.66 -4.57 22.24
CA VAL A 37 17.71 -3.47 22.50
C VAL A 37 18.32 -2.10 22.14
N ASP A 38 19.66 -1.98 22.22
CA ASP A 38 20.40 -0.78 21.81
C ASP A 38 20.45 -0.58 20.29
N ASP A 39 20.60 -1.65 19.49
CA ASP A 39 20.55 -1.54 18.02
C ASP A 39 19.13 -1.18 17.52
N SER A 40 18.09 -1.73 18.16
CA SER A 40 16.70 -1.37 17.85
C SER A 40 16.39 0.08 18.21
N ARG A 41 16.93 0.59 19.34
CA ARG A 41 16.82 2.01 19.72
C ARG A 41 17.56 2.95 18.76
N SER A 42 18.77 2.57 18.34
CA SER A 42 19.53 3.31 17.32
C SER A 42 18.79 3.40 15.99
N LEU A 43 18.11 2.32 15.56
CA LEU A 43 17.27 2.34 14.36
C LEU A 43 16.06 3.26 14.52
N MET A 44 15.52 3.41 15.73
CA MET A 44 14.36 4.24 16.01
C MET A 44 14.64 5.75 16.05
N ASP A 45 15.80 6.18 16.54
CA ASP A 45 16.14 7.61 16.68
C ASP A 45 16.26 8.36 15.34
N ASP A 46 16.56 7.66 14.23
CA ASP A 46 16.65 8.23 12.88
C ASP A 46 15.31 8.19 12.09
N MET A 47 14.25 7.63 12.65
CA MET A 47 13.00 7.38 11.93
C MET A 47 11.88 8.36 12.30
N ASP A 48 11.61 9.31 11.39
CA ASP A 48 10.39 10.13 11.46
C ASP A 48 9.18 9.38 10.87
N PHE A 49 8.44 8.67 11.73
CA PHE A 49 7.18 8.01 11.37
C PHE A 49 6.07 8.98 10.90
N ASN A 50 6.31 10.30 10.91
CA ASN A 50 5.34 11.31 10.51
C ASN A 50 5.53 11.83 9.08
N ARG A 51 6.70 11.55 8.48
CA ARG A 51 6.94 11.75 7.03
C ARG A 51 6.32 10.63 6.18
N ILE A 52 5.78 9.62 6.86
CA ILE A 52 5.12 8.43 6.33
C ILE A 52 3.70 8.76 5.87
N ASP A 53 2.99 9.67 6.52
CA ASP A 53 1.59 9.87 6.17
C ASP A 53 1.39 10.89 5.04
N HIS A 54 0.74 10.42 3.97
CA HIS A 54 0.26 11.22 2.87
C HIS A 54 -0.71 12.27 3.40
N SER A 55 -0.26 13.51 3.51
CA SER A 55 -0.98 14.60 4.17
C SER A 55 -2.46 14.68 3.74
N HIS A 56 -3.38 14.36 4.66
CA HIS A 56 -4.80 14.70 4.55
C HIS A 56 -5.03 16.05 5.23
N HIS A 57 -4.67 17.15 4.55
CA HIS A 57 -5.15 18.47 4.96
C HIS A 57 -6.65 18.57 4.66
N HIS A 58 -7.48 18.45 5.70
CA HIS A 58 -8.84 18.95 5.64
C HIS A 58 -8.82 20.48 5.80
N VAL A 59 -9.31 21.18 4.78
CA VAL A 59 -9.66 22.59 4.89
C VAL A 59 -10.94 22.70 5.71
N GLN A 60 -10.82 22.98 7.00
CA GLN A 60 -11.92 23.54 7.78
C GLN A 60 -12.13 24.98 7.31
N ARG A 61 -13.27 25.24 6.67
CA ARG A 61 -13.77 26.60 6.47
C ARG A 61 -14.78 26.86 7.58
N SER A 62 -14.36 27.57 8.63
CA SER A 62 -15.30 28.18 9.58
C SER A 62 -16.09 29.24 8.84
N SER A 63 -17.41 29.10 8.87
CA SER A 63 -18.37 30.12 8.48
C SER A 63 -18.41 31.19 9.58
N GLU A 64 -17.72 32.30 9.37
CA GLU A 64 -17.99 33.62 9.99
C GLU A 64 -16.95 34.63 9.48
N GLU A 65 -17.29 35.35 8.40
CA GLU A 65 -17.21 36.82 8.32
C GLU A 65 -17.56 37.27 6.91
N THR A 66 -18.76 37.83 6.80
CA THR A 66 -19.24 38.64 5.68
C THR A 66 -18.62 40.04 5.74
N ASP A 67 -18.51 40.65 4.56
CA ASP A 67 -18.35 42.08 4.30
C ASP A 67 -17.01 42.76 4.62
N ARG A 68 -16.25 43.02 3.53
CA ARG A 68 -15.97 44.39 3.09
C ARG A 68 -15.43 44.42 1.65
N VAL A 69 -16.28 44.88 0.76
CA VAL A 69 -15.93 45.47 -0.55
C VAL A 69 -14.96 46.63 -0.32
N ARG A 70 -13.83 46.65 -1.04
CA ARG A 70 -13.20 47.89 -1.53
C ARG A 70 -12.40 47.63 -2.81
N THR A 71 -12.88 48.32 -3.84
CA THR A 71 -12.31 48.69 -5.14
C THR A 71 -10.92 49.33 -5.05
N ASN A 72 -9.95 48.95 -5.88
CA ASN A 72 -9.63 49.60 -7.18
C ASN A 72 -8.35 49.03 -7.84
N PRO A 73 -8.18 49.25 -9.17
CA PRO A 73 -7.20 48.59 -10.04
C PRO A 73 -5.93 49.42 -10.28
N ASP A 74 -4.88 48.78 -10.83
CA ASP A 74 -3.88 49.34 -11.78
C ASP A 74 -2.92 48.18 -12.16
N HIS A 75 -2.98 47.63 -13.38
CA HIS A 75 -2.18 48.00 -14.56
C HIS A 75 -0.66 47.86 -14.35
N ASP A 76 -0.06 46.74 -14.79
CA ASP A 76 0.99 46.81 -15.81
C ASP A 76 1.22 45.44 -16.49
N SER A 77 1.32 45.53 -17.80
CA SER A 77 1.64 44.50 -18.77
C SER A 77 3.15 44.30 -18.87
N THR A 78 3.61 43.08 -19.14
CA THR A 78 4.64 42.88 -20.18
C THR A 78 4.79 41.42 -20.56
N ASP A 79 4.84 41.22 -21.86
CA ASP A 79 5.00 39.98 -22.60
C ASP A 79 6.32 39.25 -22.27
N VAL A 80 6.26 37.92 -22.16
CA VAL A 80 7.44 37.08 -22.40
C VAL A 80 7.09 35.94 -23.35
N GLU A 81 7.56 36.17 -24.56
CA GLU A 81 7.72 35.35 -25.75
C GLU A 81 7.90 33.83 -25.56
N ARG A 82 7.08 33.11 -26.32
CA ARG A 82 7.09 31.65 -26.52
C ARG A 82 8.20 31.27 -27.51
N LYS A 83 9.31 30.68 -27.05
CA LYS A 83 10.29 30.01 -27.90
C LYS A 83 9.83 28.60 -28.26
N LEU A 84 9.25 28.48 -29.46
CA LEU A 84 9.06 27.23 -30.19
C LEU A 84 10.38 26.94 -30.94
N ASP A 85 11.08 25.87 -30.58
CA ASP A 85 12.18 25.37 -31.41
C ASP A 85 11.83 24.03 -32.04
N LYS A 86 11.85 24.05 -33.36
CA LYS A 86 11.57 22.97 -34.30
C LYS A 86 12.69 21.93 -34.18
N ARG A 87 12.33 20.65 -34.00
CA ARG A 87 13.18 19.55 -34.46
C ARG A 87 12.55 18.86 -35.66
N LEU A 88 13.42 18.66 -36.63
CA LEU A 88 13.19 18.29 -38.00
C LEU A 88 12.59 16.89 -38.12
N ILE A 89 11.66 16.79 -39.06
CA ILE A 89 11.11 15.57 -39.63
C ILE A 89 12.20 14.95 -40.49
N ASP A 90 12.59 13.71 -40.21
CA ASP A 90 13.25 12.85 -41.19
C ASP A 90 12.25 11.78 -41.64
N LYS A 91 12.07 11.70 -42.97
CA LYS A 91 11.19 10.79 -43.67
C LYS A 91 12.02 9.60 -44.15
N GLY A 92 11.86 8.45 -43.51
CA GLY A 92 12.34 7.17 -44.03
C GLY A 92 11.16 6.22 -44.23
N ASN A 93 10.76 6.02 -45.48
CA ASN A 93 9.86 4.94 -45.90
C ASN A 93 10.48 3.58 -45.52
N ASN A 94 9.70 2.67 -44.94
CA ASN A 94 9.82 1.24 -45.26
C ASN A 94 8.51 0.48 -44.95
N VAL A 95 7.84 0.15 -46.06
CA VAL A 95 7.10 -1.07 -46.39
C VAL A 95 6.77 -2.02 -45.23
N GLY A 96 5.47 -2.20 -45.01
CA GLY A 96 4.92 -3.19 -44.10
C GLY A 96 5.23 -4.63 -44.51
N LYS A 97 5.48 -5.44 -43.49
CA LYS A 97 5.27 -6.88 -43.50
C LYS A 97 4.56 -7.24 -42.21
N ASP A 98 3.43 -7.91 -42.37
CA ASP A 98 2.67 -8.55 -41.30
C ASP A 98 3.58 -9.57 -40.60
N GLU A 99 3.85 -9.35 -39.32
CA GLU A 99 4.42 -10.38 -38.45
C GLU A 99 3.37 -10.77 -37.39
N GLU A 100 2.83 -11.96 -37.60
CA GLU A 100 2.08 -12.79 -36.67
C GLU A 100 2.76 -12.80 -35.30
N GLN A 101 2.15 -12.13 -34.31
CA GLN A 101 2.63 -12.14 -32.93
C GLN A 101 2.29 -13.48 -32.28
N LYS A 102 3.18 -14.45 -32.47
CA LYS A 102 3.20 -15.70 -31.73
C LYS A 102 3.65 -15.40 -30.29
N ASP A 103 2.74 -15.54 -29.34
CA ASP A 103 3.03 -15.56 -27.90
C ASP A 103 4.11 -16.61 -27.62
N LYS A 104 5.35 -16.14 -27.51
CA LYS A 104 6.45 -16.92 -26.94
C LYS A 104 6.41 -16.67 -25.45
N ASN A 105 5.81 -17.62 -24.75
CA ASN A 105 5.95 -17.82 -23.33
C ASN A 105 7.43 -18.14 -23.03
N THR A 106 8.28 -17.11 -22.91
CA THR A 106 9.63 -17.25 -22.37
C THR A 106 9.51 -17.28 -20.85
N ASN A 107 9.35 -18.50 -20.30
CA ASN A 107 9.82 -18.78 -18.95
C ASN A 107 11.34 -18.54 -18.97
N ASN A 108 11.75 -17.31 -18.70
CA ASN A 108 13.10 -17.07 -18.25
C ASN A 108 13.13 -17.62 -16.83
N ASP A 109 13.71 -18.80 -16.63
CA ASP A 109 14.07 -19.31 -15.31
C ASP A 109 15.15 -18.37 -14.75
N VAL A 110 14.72 -17.20 -14.23
CA VAL A 110 15.57 -16.30 -13.48
C VAL A 110 15.74 -16.92 -12.11
N ASP A 111 16.95 -17.38 -11.83
CA ASP A 111 17.30 -17.96 -10.54
C ASP A 111 17.44 -16.85 -9.50
N TYR A 112 16.39 -16.69 -8.70
CA TYR A 112 16.31 -15.74 -7.60
C TYR A 112 16.78 -16.33 -6.27
N GLU A 113 17.37 -17.53 -6.21
CA GLU A 113 17.67 -18.27 -4.97
C GLU A 113 18.54 -17.48 -3.96
N TYR A 114 19.21 -16.41 -4.41
CA TYR A 114 20.03 -15.52 -3.58
C TYR A 114 19.63 -14.05 -3.61
N ASP A 115 18.54 -13.71 -4.28
CA ASP A 115 18.15 -12.31 -4.44
C ASP A 115 17.41 -11.79 -3.22
N ASP A 116 17.83 -10.62 -2.74
CA ASP A 116 17.14 -9.90 -1.68
C ASP A 116 15.78 -9.40 -2.20
N PRO A 117 14.63 -9.82 -1.61
CA PRO A 117 13.30 -9.45 -2.09
C PRO A 117 13.08 -7.94 -2.12
N TRP A 118 13.77 -7.19 -1.27
CA TRP A 118 13.66 -5.73 -1.23
C TRP A 118 14.41 -5.05 -2.40
N SER A 119 15.49 -5.67 -2.86
CA SER A 119 16.19 -5.27 -4.08
C SER A 119 15.34 -5.56 -5.32
N ILE A 120 14.71 -6.74 -5.40
CA ILE A 120 13.72 -7.07 -6.43
C ILE A 120 12.60 -6.03 -6.45
N TRP A 121 12.04 -5.69 -5.28
CA TRP A 121 10.99 -4.68 -5.17
C TRP A 121 11.44 -3.31 -5.69
N LYS A 122 12.66 -2.88 -5.32
CA LYS A 122 13.23 -1.61 -5.78
C LYS A 122 13.34 -1.53 -7.30
N ASP A 123 13.74 -2.62 -7.94
CA ASP A 123 13.91 -2.68 -9.38
C ASP A 123 12.59 -2.91 -10.14
N MET A 124 11.59 -3.49 -9.49
CA MET A 124 10.28 -3.77 -10.05
C MET A 124 9.46 -2.51 -10.34
N VAL A 125 9.49 -1.53 -9.43
CA VAL A 125 8.67 -0.31 -9.58
C VAL A 125 9.17 0.54 -10.75
N LYS A 126 8.24 0.96 -11.62
CA LYS A 126 8.42 1.86 -12.76
C LYS A 126 7.32 2.92 -12.78
N SER A 127 7.53 4.01 -13.52
CA SER A 127 6.59 5.14 -13.63
C SER A 127 5.12 4.73 -13.91
N ARG A 128 4.94 3.71 -14.75
CA ARG A 128 3.63 3.24 -15.23
C ARG A 128 3.27 1.82 -14.78
N GLN A 129 4.04 1.24 -13.87
CA GLN A 129 3.89 -0.13 -13.41
C GLN A 129 4.47 -0.28 -12.01
N VAL A 130 3.64 -0.60 -11.02
CA VAL A 130 4.08 -0.81 -9.64
C VAL A 130 4.52 -2.26 -9.43
N THR A 131 3.78 -3.23 -9.96
CA THR A 131 4.13 -4.66 -9.88
C THR A 131 4.33 -5.28 -11.25
N SER A 132 5.19 -6.30 -11.34
CA SER A 132 5.50 -6.92 -12.62
C SER A 132 4.29 -7.70 -13.19
N PRO A 133 3.91 -7.48 -14.46
CA PRO A 133 2.90 -8.27 -15.16
C PRO A 133 3.41 -9.65 -15.60
N HIS A 134 4.71 -9.78 -15.80
CA HIS A 134 5.33 -10.95 -16.43
C HIS A 134 6.19 -11.77 -15.47
N ASP A 135 6.48 -11.24 -14.28
CA ASP A 135 7.35 -11.88 -13.30
C ASP A 135 6.56 -12.20 -12.03
N SER A 136 5.80 -13.30 -12.08
CA SER A 136 5.03 -13.77 -10.93
C SER A 136 5.92 -14.22 -9.78
N ASP A 137 7.09 -14.76 -10.09
CA ASP A 137 7.98 -15.37 -9.10
C ASP A 137 8.66 -14.30 -8.25
N ALA A 138 9.13 -13.22 -8.88
CA ALA A 138 9.60 -12.03 -8.18
C ALA A 138 8.53 -11.43 -7.25
N VAL A 139 7.28 -11.34 -7.72
CA VAL A 139 6.16 -10.86 -6.89
C VAL A 139 5.92 -11.81 -5.72
N ASN A 140 5.90 -13.11 -5.95
CA ASN A 140 5.66 -14.12 -4.91
C ASN A 140 6.76 -14.10 -3.84
N MET A 141 8.03 -13.93 -4.23
CA MET A 141 9.13 -13.78 -3.29
C MET A 141 8.98 -12.56 -2.38
N ILE A 142 8.55 -11.43 -2.95
CA ILE A 142 8.25 -10.23 -2.17
C ILE A 142 7.10 -10.50 -1.18
N LEU A 143 6.02 -11.15 -1.62
CA LEU A 143 4.87 -11.48 -0.77
C LEU A 143 5.28 -12.43 0.37
N GLU A 144 6.05 -13.48 0.07
CA GLU A 144 6.55 -14.42 1.07
C GLU A 144 7.45 -13.73 2.10
N ALA A 145 8.34 -12.86 1.65
CA ALA A 145 9.18 -12.05 2.52
C ALA A 145 8.34 -11.16 3.47
N MET A 146 7.27 -10.53 2.96
CA MET A 146 6.36 -9.74 3.80
C MET A 146 5.61 -10.57 4.85
N MET A 147 5.26 -11.81 4.50
CA MET A 147 4.56 -12.73 5.39
C MET A 147 5.44 -13.20 6.55
N TYR A 148 6.72 -13.52 6.28
CA TYR A 148 7.54 -14.28 7.23
C TYR A 148 8.74 -13.55 7.80
N LYS A 149 9.28 -12.51 7.13
CA LYS A 149 10.46 -11.81 7.68
C LYS A 149 10.12 -11.20 9.05
N PRO A 150 11.03 -11.29 10.05
CA PRO A 150 10.80 -10.74 11.37
C PRO A 150 10.49 -9.24 11.34
N VAL A 151 9.62 -8.79 12.25
CA VAL A 151 9.45 -7.37 12.53
C VAL A 151 10.59 -6.93 13.47
N VAL A 152 11.33 -5.89 13.09
CA VAL A 152 12.49 -5.40 13.84
C VAL A 152 12.27 -4.03 14.48
N ALA A 153 11.25 -3.29 14.05
CA ALA A 153 10.81 -2.04 14.68
C ALA A 153 9.32 -1.79 14.36
N ALA A 154 8.60 -1.14 15.28
CA ALA A 154 7.20 -0.79 15.08
C ALA A 154 6.89 0.60 15.64
N GLY A 155 6.14 1.39 14.87
CA GLY A 155 5.77 2.76 15.24
C GLY A 155 4.39 3.15 14.71
N VAL A 156 3.97 4.38 15.05
CA VAL A 156 2.73 4.98 14.54
C VAL A 156 2.99 6.42 14.13
N GLY A 157 2.47 6.78 12.95
CA GLY A 157 2.31 8.20 12.58
C GLY A 157 1.19 8.85 13.40
N TYR A 158 1.03 10.17 13.29
CA TYR A 158 -0.11 10.89 13.89
C TYR A 158 -1.08 11.49 12.90
N LYS A 159 -0.66 11.54 11.64
CA LYS A 159 -1.46 12.03 10.54
C LYS A 159 -2.27 10.84 10.00
N GLY A 160 -3.36 11.16 9.30
CA GLY A 160 -4.27 10.18 8.72
C GLY A 160 -5.51 10.01 9.59
N THR A 161 -6.55 9.43 9.01
CA THR A 161 -7.87 9.34 9.64
C THR A 161 -8.10 7.99 10.32
N GLN A 162 -7.45 6.93 9.85
CA GLN A 162 -7.71 5.56 10.28
C GLN A 162 -6.52 4.95 11.03
N LEU A 163 -6.81 3.93 11.85
CA LEU A 163 -5.80 3.21 12.61
C LEU A 163 -4.89 2.39 11.70
N LYS A 164 -3.60 2.69 11.75
CA LYS A 164 -2.52 1.91 11.11
C LYS A 164 -1.25 1.99 11.94
N ALA A 165 -0.43 0.96 11.86
CA ALA A 165 0.94 0.96 12.36
C ALA A 165 1.91 0.92 11.18
N THR A 166 3.13 1.43 11.39
CA THR A 166 4.24 1.19 10.48
C THR A 166 5.14 0.15 11.11
N LEU A 167 5.45 -0.90 10.37
CA LEU A 167 6.40 -1.91 10.78
C LEU A 167 7.65 -1.81 9.89
N MET A 168 8.80 -2.16 10.45
CA MET A 168 10.00 -2.43 9.70
C MET A 168 10.27 -3.92 9.75
N LEU A 169 10.38 -4.54 8.58
CA LEU A 169 10.79 -5.92 8.43
C LEU A 169 12.32 -6.01 8.38
N GLU A 170 12.85 -7.17 8.74
CA GLU A 170 14.25 -7.51 8.54
C GLU A 170 14.70 -7.18 7.10
N GLY A 171 15.89 -6.59 6.96
CA GLY A 171 16.33 -5.98 5.69
C GLY A 171 15.91 -4.51 5.55
N LYS A 172 15.40 -3.89 6.61
CA LYS A 172 15.03 -2.46 6.70
C LYS A 172 13.92 -2.05 5.73
N GLN A 173 13.09 -3.00 5.30
CA GLN A 173 11.95 -2.71 4.45
C GLN A 173 10.76 -2.28 5.30
N ARG A 174 10.19 -1.11 4.97
CA ARG A 174 9.01 -0.59 5.65
C ARG A 174 7.74 -1.17 5.05
N VAL A 175 6.75 -1.38 5.92
CA VAL A 175 5.40 -1.82 5.56
C VAL A 175 4.35 -1.11 6.42
N VAL A 176 3.15 -0.94 5.89
CA VAL A 176 1.98 -0.48 6.64
C VAL A 176 1.22 -1.69 7.15
N PHE A 177 0.89 -1.71 8.44
CA PHE A 177 0.03 -2.71 9.04
C PHE A 177 -1.35 -2.11 9.35
N LYS A 178 -2.40 -2.64 8.73
CA LYS A 178 -3.80 -2.31 9.07
C LYS A 178 -4.43 -3.51 9.82
N PRO A 179 -4.77 -3.36 11.11
CA PRO A 179 -5.30 -4.47 11.89
C PRO A 179 -6.73 -4.82 11.46
N MET A 180 -7.13 -6.09 11.64
CA MET A 180 -8.51 -6.52 11.47
C MET A 180 -9.43 -5.73 12.42
N ARG A 181 -10.51 -5.16 11.86
CA ARG A 181 -11.50 -4.35 12.60
C ARG A 181 -12.88 -5.00 12.69
N TYR A 182 -13.21 -5.85 11.72
CA TYR A 182 -14.51 -6.48 11.59
C TYR A 182 -14.39 -7.96 11.24
N PRO A 183 -15.34 -8.83 11.69
CA PRO A 183 -15.47 -10.17 11.16
C PRO A 183 -15.82 -10.12 9.66
N ARG A 184 -15.53 -11.21 8.92
CA ARG A 184 -15.68 -11.24 7.46
C ARG A 184 -17.11 -10.95 6.97
N GLU A 185 -18.10 -11.47 7.71
CA GLU A 185 -19.53 -11.32 7.42
C GLU A 185 -20.12 -9.97 7.86
N PHE A 186 -19.31 -9.08 8.43
CA PHE A 186 -19.81 -7.78 8.88
C PHE A 186 -20.21 -6.91 7.68
N ILE A 187 -21.43 -6.38 7.73
CA ILE A 187 -21.97 -5.46 6.73
C ILE A 187 -21.84 -4.04 7.28
N ILE A 188 -21.22 -3.14 6.51
CA ILE A 188 -21.16 -1.71 6.84
C ILE A 188 -22.45 -1.06 6.34
N GLU A 189 -23.22 -0.51 7.29
CA GLU A 189 -24.42 0.29 7.00
C GLU A 189 -24.11 1.80 7.05
N GLY A 190 -24.99 2.60 6.47
CA GLY A 190 -24.90 4.07 6.47
C GLY A 190 -24.38 4.63 5.15
N THR A 191 -23.55 5.67 5.22
CA THR A 191 -23.01 6.31 4.02
C THR A 191 -21.95 5.43 3.34
N PRO A 192 -21.72 5.58 2.02
CA PRO A 192 -20.75 4.75 1.28
C PRO A 192 -19.28 4.82 1.75
N TYR A 193 -18.94 5.71 2.67
CA TYR A 193 -17.59 5.91 3.23
C TYR A 193 -17.51 5.64 4.74
N SER A 194 -18.60 5.13 5.32
CA SER A 194 -18.70 4.74 6.73
C SER A 194 -17.73 3.63 7.12
N GLY A 195 -17.53 3.47 8.43
CA GLY A 195 -16.80 2.34 9.00
C GLY A 195 -15.28 2.51 9.01
N PHE A 196 -14.61 1.52 9.62
CA PHE A 196 -13.16 1.42 9.67
C PHE A 196 -12.58 0.80 8.40
N ASP A 197 -11.30 1.06 8.15
CA ASP A 197 -10.53 0.33 7.15
C ASP A 197 -10.60 -1.19 7.39
N ARG A 198 -10.88 -1.95 6.31
CA ARG A 198 -10.91 -3.41 6.29
C ARG A 198 -9.59 -3.94 5.75
N HIS A 199 -8.84 -4.65 6.58
CA HIS A 199 -7.55 -5.23 6.19
C HIS A 199 -7.69 -6.21 5.02
N ASN A 200 -8.75 -7.02 5.00
CA ASN A 200 -9.06 -7.92 3.90
C ASN A 200 -9.40 -7.19 2.60
N GLY A 201 -9.85 -5.93 2.69
CA GLY A 201 -10.05 -5.08 1.53
C GLY A 201 -8.73 -4.77 0.83
N GLU A 202 -7.70 -4.32 1.56
CA GLU A 202 -6.38 -4.06 0.96
C GLU A 202 -5.81 -5.29 0.25
N ILE A 203 -5.94 -6.47 0.85
CA ILE A 203 -5.46 -7.73 0.28
C ILE A 203 -6.21 -8.04 -1.03
N ALA A 204 -7.55 -8.00 -1.00
CA ALA A 204 -8.37 -8.31 -2.16
C ALA A 204 -8.15 -7.30 -3.31
N ALA A 205 -8.02 -6.00 -2.99
CA ALA A 205 -7.73 -4.95 -3.95
C ALA A 205 -6.42 -5.20 -4.70
N PHE A 206 -5.34 -5.52 -3.99
CA PHE A 206 -4.05 -5.81 -4.60
C PHE A 206 -4.14 -6.98 -5.60
N HIS A 207 -4.79 -8.08 -5.21
CA HIS A 207 -4.94 -9.21 -6.12
C HIS A 207 -5.84 -8.89 -7.31
N LEU A 208 -6.93 -8.15 -7.11
CA LEU A 208 -7.82 -7.74 -8.20
C LEU A 208 -7.12 -6.78 -9.19
N ASP A 209 -6.32 -5.83 -8.70
CA ASP A 209 -5.51 -4.92 -9.53
C ASP A 209 -4.61 -5.69 -10.50
N ARG A 210 -3.96 -6.76 -10.02
CA ARG A 210 -3.14 -7.64 -10.87
C ARG A 210 -3.97 -8.49 -11.83
N ILE A 211 -5.11 -9.03 -11.39
CA ILE A 211 -6.01 -9.85 -12.24
C ILE A 211 -6.56 -9.03 -13.40
N LEU A 212 -6.91 -7.76 -13.15
CA LEU A 212 -7.44 -6.85 -14.17
C LEU A 212 -6.35 -6.25 -15.07
N GLY A 213 -5.08 -6.55 -14.81
CA GLY A 213 -3.97 -6.06 -15.61
C GLY A 213 -3.63 -4.59 -15.38
N PHE A 214 -4.00 -4.02 -14.24
CA PHE A 214 -3.70 -2.62 -13.91
C PHE A 214 -2.28 -2.44 -13.38
N TYR A 215 -1.86 -3.31 -12.46
CA TYR A 215 -0.52 -3.32 -11.84
C TYR A 215 -0.13 -1.99 -11.18
N ARG A 216 -1.10 -1.32 -10.53
CA ARG A 216 -0.95 0.01 -9.91
C ARG A 216 -0.97 -0.04 -8.38
N ALA A 217 -1.29 -1.19 -7.80
CA ALA A 217 -1.28 -1.41 -6.36
C ALA A 217 0.08 -1.96 -5.89
N PRO A 218 0.60 -1.51 -4.73
CA PRO A 218 1.73 -2.15 -4.09
C PRO A 218 1.36 -3.55 -3.58
N PRO A 219 2.34 -4.46 -3.38
CA PRO A 219 2.11 -5.76 -2.76
C PRO A 219 1.41 -5.66 -1.39
N VAL A 220 0.43 -6.54 -1.17
CA VAL A 220 -0.28 -6.67 0.11
C VAL A 220 -0.45 -8.14 0.49
N VAL A 221 -0.13 -8.49 1.74
CA VAL A 221 -0.36 -9.83 2.30
C VAL A 221 -1.16 -9.78 3.59
N GLY A 222 -1.80 -10.90 3.95
CA GLY A 222 -2.32 -11.11 5.29
C GLY A 222 -1.23 -11.64 6.22
N ARG A 223 -1.18 -11.15 7.46
CA ARG A 223 -0.26 -11.63 8.48
C ARG A 223 -0.93 -11.68 9.85
N HIS A 224 -0.62 -12.72 10.61
CA HIS A 224 -0.91 -12.80 12.04
C HIS A 224 0.33 -12.35 12.80
N ILE A 225 0.17 -11.38 13.69
CA ILE A 225 1.26 -10.81 14.48
C ILE A 225 0.96 -11.06 15.96
N ASN A 226 1.90 -11.63 16.69
CA ASN A 226 1.84 -11.69 18.14
C ASN A 226 2.24 -10.33 18.72
N LEU A 227 1.26 -9.60 19.25
CA LEU A 227 1.49 -8.24 19.74
C LEU A 227 2.50 -8.17 20.90
N GLU A 228 2.50 -9.15 21.79
CA GLU A 228 3.39 -9.15 22.97
C GLU A 228 4.80 -9.64 22.64
N GLU A 229 4.93 -10.54 21.68
CA GLU A 229 6.22 -11.14 21.33
C GLU A 229 6.93 -10.40 20.18
N GLU A 230 6.17 -9.93 19.17
CA GLU A 230 6.74 -9.31 17.97
C GLU A 230 6.69 -7.78 17.98
N ILE A 231 5.81 -7.15 18.77
CA ILE A 231 5.61 -5.68 18.72
C ILE A 231 6.02 -4.98 20.01
N GLU A 232 5.47 -5.37 21.16
CA GLU A 232 5.76 -4.69 22.45
C GLU A 232 7.25 -4.54 22.77
N PRO A 233 8.14 -5.54 22.51
CA PRO A 233 9.56 -5.42 22.82
C PRO A 233 10.33 -4.43 21.94
N ILE A 234 9.83 -4.16 20.74
CA ILE A 234 10.49 -3.36 19.68
C ILE A 234 9.68 -2.13 19.29
N GLY A 235 8.60 -1.84 20.01
CA GLY A 235 7.66 -0.78 19.70
C GLY A 235 8.12 0.57 20.23
N GLU A 236 7.86 1.62 19.46
CA GLU A 236 8.14 2.98 19.86
C GLU A 236 7.23 3.39 21.01
N LYS A 237 7.74 4.22 21.92
CA LYS A 237 6.96 4.72 23.06
C LYS A 237 5.59 5.27 22.65
N ARG A 238 5.52 6.01 21.53
CA ARG A 238 4.27 6.57 21.02
C ARG A 238 3.22 5.51 20.69
N LEU A 239 3.64 4.37 20.15
CA LEU A 239 2.78 3.22 19.87
C LEU A 239 2.44 2.51 21.18
N LEU A 240 3.44 2.18 22.00
CA LEU A 240 3.28 1.45 23.26
C LEU A 240 2.35 2.18 24.26
N ASP A 241 2.39 3.50 24.30
CA ASP A 241 1.48 4.32 25.13
C ASP A 241 -0.01 4.16 24.75
N THR A 242 -0.30 3.49 23.63
CA THR A 242 -1.66 3.19 23.16
C THR A 242 -2.09 1.76 23.40
N PHE A 243 -1.19 0.89 23.87
CA PHE A 243 -1.47 -0.50 24.20
C PHE A 243 -2.18 -0.62 25.55
N PHE A 244 -3.11 -1.56 25.65
CA PHE A 244 -3.78 -1.91 26.90
C PHE A 244 -4.43 -3.29 26.83
N LYS A 245 -4.75 -3.85 28.01
CA LYS A 245 -5.51 -5.09 28.13
C LYS A 245 -7.01 -4.84 28.19
N LYS A 246 -7.77 -5.60 27.41
CA LYS A 246 -9.24 -5.71 27.49
C LYS A 246 -9.61 -7.16 27.76
N GLY A 247 -9.78 -7.51 29.04
CA GLY A 247 -9.91 -8.91 29.45
C GLY A 247 -8.63 -9.68 29.15
N ARG A 248 -8.72 -10.74 28.33
CA ARG A 248 -7.56 -11.53 27.89
C ARG A 248 -6.87 -11.00 26.63
N ASN A 249 -7.46 -10.00 25.97
CA ASN A 249 -6.98 -9.51 24.68
C ASN A 249 -6.03 -8.32 24.86
N THR A 250 -4.96 -8.30 24.08
CA THR A 250 -4.09 -7.13 23.89
C THR A 250 -4.67 -6.25 22.79
N CYS A 251 -4.85 -4.98 23.08
CA CYS A 251 -5.46 -4.01 22.18
C CYS A 251 -4.58 -2.78 22.04
N PHE A 252 -4.68 -2.09 20.91
CA PHE A 252 -4.12 -0.75 20.75
C PHE A 252 -5.06 0.13 19.92
N TYR A 253 -4.99 1.44 20.17
CA TYR A 253 -5.79 2.42 19.45
C TYR A 253 -4.94 3.37 18.59
N GLY A 254 -3.61 3.30 18.68
CA GLY A 254 -2.70 4.09 17.85
C GLY A 254 -2.89 5.62 17.99
N ARG A 255 -2.39 6.36 17.00
CA ARG A 255 -2.52 7.82 16.92
C ARG A 255 -2.95 8.20 15.50
N CYS A 256 -4.14 8.76 15.36
CA CYS A 256 -4.70 9.26 14.11
C CYS A 256 -5.86 10.19 14.43
N TYR A 257 -6.43 10.88 13.43
CA TYR A 257 -7.48 11.88 13.65
C TYR A 257 -8.74 11.32 14.35
N TYR A 258 -9.16 10.10 14.01
CA TYR A 258 -10.32 9.44 14.64
C TYR A 258 -9.94 8.38 15.69
N CYS A 259 -8.65 8.19 15.98
CA CYS A 259 -8.19 7.15 16.88
C CYS A 259 -8.53 7.47 18.33
N LYS A 260 -9.35 6.62 18.95
CA LYS A 260 -9.74 6.70 20.36
C LYS A 260 -9.70 5.32 20.99
N LYS A 261 -9.55 5.27 22.32
CA LYS A 261 -9.43 4.00 23.05
C LYS A 261 -10.67 3.12 22.87
N GLU A 262 -11.84 3.73 22.74
CA GLU A 262 -13.14 3.07 22.52
C GLU A 262 -13.17 2.33 21.18
N ASP A 263 -12.49 2.88 20.17
CA ASP A 263 -12.39 2.34 18.80
C ASP A 263 -11.11 1.50 18.59
N SER A 264 -10.51 0.98 19.67
CA SER A 264 -9.30 0.15 19.58
C SER A 264 -9.45 -1.09 18.69
N ALA A 265 -8.34 -1.54 18.11
CA ALA A 265 -8.22 -2.87 17.54
C ALA A 265 -7.71 -3.83 18.62
N CYS A 266 -8.32 -5.00 18.74
CA CYS A 266 -7.99 -6.01 19.75
C CYS A 266 -7.61 -7.33 19.08
N ALA A 267 -6.52 -7.92 19.55
CA ALA A 267 -6.10 -9.26 19.19
C ALA A 267 -7.06 -10.32 19.76
N ASN A 268 -6.98 -11.54 19.23
CA ASN A 268 -7.52 -12.73 19.90
C ASN A 268 -6.45 -13.27 20.86
N GLY A 269 -6.58 -12.96 22.15
CA GLY A 269 -5.48 -13.09 23.09
C GLY A 269 -4.38 -12.10 22.73
N THR A 270 -3.27 -12.60 22.18
CA THR A 270 -2.12 -11.77 21.74
C THR A 270 -1.96 -11.74 20.22
N ILE A 271 -2.65 -12.63 19.49
CA ILE A 271 -2.51 -12.76 18.04
C ILE A 271 -3.49 -11.84 17.33
N MET A 272 -2.95 -10.90 16.56
CA MET A 272 -3.72 -9.96 15.75
C MET A 272 -3.57 -10.30 14.27
N GLU A 273 -4.69 -10.54 13.60
CA GLU A 273 -4.76 -10.59 12.15
C GLU A 273 -4.74 -9.17 11.57
N GLY A 274 -4.05 -8.96 10.45
CA GLY A 274 -4.11 -7.72 9.69
C GLY A 274 -3.50 -7.85 8.30
N SER A 275 -3.54 -6.75 7.54
CA SER A 275 -2.90 -6.64 6.24
C SER A 275 -1.56 -5.93 6.40
N VAL A 276 -0.61 -6.34 5.59
CA VAL A 276 0.74 -5.77 5.49
C VAL A 276 0.90 -5.27 4.06
N THR A 277 1.01 -3.95 3.88
CA THR A 277 1.18 -3.30 2.56
C THR A 277 2.61 -2.79 2.42
N LEU A 278 3.26 -3.10 1.31
CA LEU A 278 4.66 -2.76 1.09
C LEU A 278 4.85 -1.26 0.82
N TRP A 279 5.84 -0.65 1.47
CA TRP A 279 6.20 0.75 1.20
C TRP A 279 6.92 0.89 -0.14
N LEU A 280 6.61 1.95 -0.90
CA LEU A 280 7.31 2.24 -2.15
C LEU A 280 8.83 2.44 -1.95
N PRO A 281 9.68 2.02 -2.89
CA PRO A 281 11.12 2.17 -2.73
C PRO A 281 11.54 3.65 -2.64
N PRO A 282 12.68 3.97 -2.00
CA PRO A 282 13.25 5.31 -2.03
C PRO A 282 13.40 5.82 -3.47
N GLY A 283 13.09 7.11 -3.69
CA GLY A 283 13.08 7.74 -5.02
C GLY A 283 11.68 7.91 -5.61
N TRP A 284 10.72 7.06 -5.25
CA TRP A 284 9.34 7.15 -5.72
C TRP A 284 8.49 8.08 -4.85
N SER A 285 8.80 9.38 -4.89
CA SER A 285 8.02 10.40 -4.16
C SER A 285 6.61 10.55 -4.75
N LEU A 286 5.60 10.74 -3.90
CA LEU A 286 4.22 10.91 -4.35
C LEU A 286 3.79 12.37 -4.43
N MET A 287 2.90 12.66 -5.38
CA MET A 287 2.12 13.88 -5.47
C MET A 287 0.64 13.55 -5.32
N LYS A 288 -0.05 14.30 -4.46
CA LYS A 288 -1.47 14.13 -4.18
C LYS A 288 -2.31 15.05 -5.05
N TRP A 289 -3.37 14.49 -5.61
CA TRP A 289 -4.32 15.17 -6.49
C TRP A 289 -5.73 15.07 -5.93
N ARG A 290 -6.53 16.12 -6.16
CA ARG A 290 -7.96 16.09 -5.87
C ARG A 290 -8.67 15.28 -6.95
N HIS A 291 -9.53 14.36 -6.54
CA HIS A 291 -10.30 13.57 -7.50
C HIS A 291 -11.40 14.46 -8.15
N PRO A 292 -11.54 14.49 -9.48
CA PRO A 292 -12.52 15.35 -10.16
C PRO A 292 -13.98 14.96 -9.83
N PHE A 293 -14.20 13.72 -9.41
CA PHE A 293 -15.47 13.16 -8.94
C PHE A 293 -15.51 12.94 -7.42
N GLN A 294 -14.75 13.72 -6.65
CA GLN A 294 -14.81 13.66 -5.19
C GLN A 294 -16.24 14.00 -4.69
N ARG A 295 -16.70 13.27 -3.67
CA ARG A 295 -17.96 13.55 -2.94
C ARG A 295 -17.84 14.80 -2.06
N THR A 296 -18.97 15.34 -1.61
CA THR A 296 -18.98 16.47 -0.68
C THR A 296 -18.69 16.08 0.77
N TYR A 297 -18.94 14.81 1.13
CA TYR A 297 -18.92 14.31 2.51
C TYR A 297 -19.89 15.06 3.44
N ILE A 298 -20.95 15.63 2.86
CA ILE A 298 -22.00 16.36 3.57
C ILE A 298 -23.34 15.82 3.09
N ASP A 299 -24.09 15.17 3.98
CA ASP A 299 -25.32 14.44 3.65
C ASP A 299 -26.37 15.29 2.93
N THR A 300 -26.42 16.59 3.22
CA THR A 300 -27.39 17.54 2.65
C THR A 300 -26.94 18.21 1.36
N ARG A 301 -25.71 17.94 0.88
CA ARG A 301 -25.13 18.61 -0.29
C ARG A 301 -24.64 17.61 -1.30
N LYS A 302 -25.22 17.63 -2.49
CA LYS A 302 -24.73 16.87 -3.65
C LYS A 302 -23.52 17.57 -4.28
N ALA A 303 -22.57 16.78 -4.79
CA ALA A 303 -21.49 17.29 -5.62
C ALA A 303 -22.03 17.68 -7.01
N GLN A 304 -21.31 18.57 -7.71
CA GLN A 304 -21.74 19.03 -9.03
C GLN A 304 -21.93 17.87 -10.01
N TRP A 305 -21.01 16.89 -10.00
CA TRP A 305 -21.07 15.71 -10.86
C TRP A 305 -22.27 14.79 -10.58
N GLU A 306 -22.91 14.89 -9.41
CA GLU A 306 -24.12 14.12 -9.07
C GLU A 306 -25.40 14.75 -9.67
N THR A 307 -25.33 16.00 -10.12
CA THR A 307 -26.49 16.76 -10.64
C THR A 307 -26.35 17.20 -12.09
N ASP A 308 -25.13 17.26 -12.60
CA ASP A 308 -24.80 17.76 -13.93
C ASP A 308 -24.33 16.60 -14.84
N ASN A 309 -25.23 16.14 -15.72
CA ASN A 309 -24.94 15.05 -16.67
C ASN A 309 -23.85 15.42 -17.70
N SER A 310 -23.57 16.71 -17.88
CA SER A 310 -22.54 17.25 -18.78
C SER A 310 -21.22 17.58 -18.07
N TYR A 311 -21.11 17.32 -16.76
CA TYR A 311 -19.96 17.71 -15.93
C TYR A 311 -18.60 17.32 -16.52
N CYS A 312 -18.47 16.11 -17.05
CA CYS A 312 -17.22 15.64 -17.65
C CYS A 312 -16.86 16.48 -18.89
N LYS A 313 -17.82 16.68 -19.80
CA LYS A 313 -17.65 17.45 -21.04
C LYS A 313 -17.37 18.92 -20.78
N ASP A 314 -18.10 19.51 -19.85
CA ASP A 314 -18.10 20.96 -19.69
C ASP A 314 -17.03 21.46 -18.73
N LYS A 315 -16.57 20.61 -17.80
CA LYS A 315 -15.60 20.97 -16.77
C LYS A 315 -14.34 20.10 -16.80
N VAL A 316 -14.47 18.78 -16.65
CA VAL A 316 -13.31 17.89 -16.46
C VAL A 316 -12.40 17.92 -17.69
N LEU A 317 -12.95 17.71 -18.89
CA LEU A 317 -12.21 17.72 -20.16
C LEU A 317 -11.58 19.08 -20.53
N LYS A 318 -11.88 20.15 -19.80
CA LYS A 318 -11.31 21.50 -20.00
C LYS A 318 -10.35 21.91 -18.90
N THR A 319 -10.04 21.00 -17.98
CA THR A 319 -9.22 21.27 -16.80
C THR A 319 -7.98 20.39 -16.85
N SER A 320 -6.79 20.99 -16.90
CA SER A 320 -5.53 20.26 -16.70
C SER A 320 -5.51 19.57 -15.32
N PRO A 321 -4.97 18.35 -15.21
CA PRO A 321 -4.30 17.55 -16.25
C PRO A 321 -5.23 16.61 -17.04
N PHE A 322 -6.55 16.80 -16.99
CA PHE A 322 -7.53 15.89 -17.62
C PHE A 322 -7.88 16.27 -19.07
N ASP A 323 -7.46 17.46 -19.51
CA ASP A 323 -7.69 18.00 -20.85
C ASP A 323 -6.73 17.44 -21.91
N SER A 324 -5.66 16.75 -21.49
CA SER A 324 -4.66 16.16 -22.36
C SER A 324 -3.93 14.98 -21.67
N GLY A 325 -3.20 14.17 -22.45
CA GLY A 325 -2.45 13.04 -21.92
C GLY A 325 -3.32 11.89 -21.39
N PRO A 326 -2.75 10.98 -20.57
CA PRO A 326 -3.42 9.75 -20.17
C PRO A 326 -4.34 9.90 -18.95
N ARG A 327 -4.25 11.02 -18.21
CA ARG A 327 -4.79 11.09 -16.85
C ARG A 327 -6.29 10.83 -16.77
N LEU A 328 -7.09 11.32 -17.72
CA LEU A 328 -8.54 11.06 -17.69
C LEU A 328 -8.85 9.57 -17.88
N LEU A 329 -8.15 8.89 -18.80
CA LEU A 329 -8.32 7.45 -19.01
C LEU A 329 -7.87 6.66 -17.78
N ASP A 330 -6.76 7.06 -17.16
CA ASP A 330 -6.31 6.44 -15.92
C ASP A 330 -7.32 6.57 -14.78
N ILE A 331 -8.03 7.72 -14.69
CA ILE A 331 -9.11 7.92 -13.74
C ILE A 331 -10.32 7.04 -14.06
N MET A 332 -10.62 6.80 -15.34
CA MET A 332 -11.69 5.87 -15.74
C MET A 332 -11.36 4.43 -15.32
N ASP A 333 -10.13 3.99 -15.54
CA ASP A 333 -9.66 2.67 -15.07
C ASP A 333 -9.76 2.54 -13.54
N THR A 334 -9.37 3.60 -12.83
CA THR A 334 -9.42 3.64 -11.37
C THR A 334 -10.87 3.64 -10.87
N ALA A 335 -11.78 4.32 -11.55
CA ALA A 335 -13.21 4.31 -11.23
C ALA A 335 -13.85 2.94 -11.48
N LEU A 336 -13.43 2.22 -12.54
CA LEU A 336 -13.84 0.84 -12.79
C LEU A 336 -13.35 -0.08 -11.67
N PHE A 337 -12.08 0.03 -11.29
CA PHE A 337 -11.50 -0.71 -10.18
C PHE A 337 -12.26 -0.46 -8.88
N ASP A 338 -12.44 0.82 -8.50
CA ASP A 338 -13.14 1.24 -7.29
C ASP A 338 -14.60 0.75 -7.26
N PHE A 339 -15.30 0.77 -8.41
CA PHE A 339 -16.66 0.26 -8.52
C PHE A 339 -16.72 -1.24 -8.22
N LEU A 340 -15.79 -2.04 -8.75
CA LEU A 340 -15.75 -3.49 -8.54
C LEU A 340 -15.50 -3.87 -7.09
N ILE A 341 -14.67 -3.09 -6.37
CA ILE A 341 -14.39 -3.32 -4.95
C ILE A 341 -15.36 -2.62 -4.01
N GLY A 342 -16.29 -1.82 -4.52
CA GLY A 342 -17.23 -1.03 -3.70
C GLY A 342 -16.61 0.19 -3.01
N ASN A 343 -15.42 0.64 -3.45
CA ASN A 343 -14.74 1.77 -2.83
C ASN A 343 -15.31 3.11 -3.30
N ALA A 344 -16.14 3.71 -2.44
CA ALA A 344 -16.75 5.01 -2.70
C ALA A 344 -16.01 6.19 -2.02
N ASP A 345 -14.82 5.97 -1.45
CA ASP A 345 -14.07 6.93 -0.63
C ASP A 345 -12.80 7.50 -1.32
N ARG A 346 -12.60 7.26 -2.63
CA ARG A 346 -11.48 7.84 -3.40
C ARG A 346 -11.68 9.32 -3.71
N HIS A 347 -11.53 10.14 -2.68
CA HIS A 347 -11.57 11.60 -2.73
C HIS A 347 -10.30 12.28 -3.25
N HIS A 348 -9.18 11.59 -3.10
CA HIS A 348 -7.89 11.99 -3.64
C HIS A 348 -7.26 10.77 -4.31
N TYR A 349 -6.34 11.02 -5.21
CA TYR A 349 -5.47 9.98 -5.77
C TYR A 349 -4.03 10.49 -5.75
N GLU A 350 -3.08 9.57 -5.83
CA GLU A 350 -1.67 9.89 -5.80
C GLU A 350 -0.98 9.38 -7.06
N THR A 351 0.01 10.13 -7.51
CA THR A 351 0.87 9.74 -8.63
C THR A 351 2.33 9.87 -8.23
N PHE A 352 3.24 9.25 -8.98
CA PHE A 352 4.65 9.59 -8.84
C PHE A 352 4.86 11.07 -9.20
N LYS A 353 5.55 11.78 -8.32
CA LYS A 353 5.71 13.24 -8.38
C LYS A 353 6.46 13.68 -9.64
N ASP A 354 7.48 12.93 -10.02
CA ASP A 354 8.37 13.28 -11.13
C ASP A 354 7.69 13.13 -12.51
N GLU A 355 6.56 12.43 -12.56
CA GLU A 355 5.74 12.28 -13.77
C GLU A 355 4.75 13.43 -13.97
N GLY A 356 4.57 14.31 -12.98
CA GLY A 356 3.68 15.47 -13.06
C GLY A 356 2.27 15.13 -13.59
N ASP A 357 1.88 15.81 -14.68
CA ASP A 357 0.56 15.71 -15.28
C ASP A 357 0.29 14.36 -15.98
N THR A 358 1.34 13.64 -16.39
CA THR A 358 1.21 12.32 -17.06
C THR A 358 1.29 11.14 -16.08
N GLY A 359 1.52 11.41 -14.80
CA GLY A 359 1.66 10.38 -13.77
C GLY A 359 0.43 9.47 -13.64
N MET A 360 0.68 8.19 -13.37
CA MET A 360 -0.36 7.19 -13.11
C MET A 360 -0.97 7.36 -11.72
N PRO A 361 -2.30 7.43 -11.58
CA PRO A 361 -2.99 7.18 -10.32
C PRO A 361 -2.59 5.79 -9.78
N LEU A 362 -1.96 5.78 -8.62
CA LEU A 362 -1.64 4.58 -7.87
C LEU A 362 -2.87 4.10 -7.12
N HIS A 363 -3.08 2.78 -7.07
CA HIS A 363 -4.18 2.17 -6.32
C HIS A 363 -3.76 1.98 -4.86
N LEU A 364 -3.65 3.10 -4.14
CA LEU A 364 -3.31 3.16 -2.71
C LEU A 364 -4.58 3.32 -1.86
N ASP A 365 -4.48 2.86 -0.61
CA ASP A 365 -5.52 2.95 0.44
C ASP A 365 -6.89 2.43 -0.01
N ASN A 366 -6.98 1.12 -0.30
CA ASN A 366 -8.19 0.48 -0.82
C ASN A 366 -9.03 -0.23 0.25
N ALA A 367 -8.78 0.05 1.52
CA ALA A 367 -9.44 -0.62 2.66
C ALA A 367 -10.93 -0.26 2.87
N LYS A 368 -11.46 0.70 2.13
CA LYS A 368 -12.85 1.19 2.24
C LYS A 368 -13.76 0.44 1.28
N MET A 369 -14.05 -0.84 1.58
CA MET A 369 -14.88 -1.75 0.76
C MET A 369 -16.15 -2.23 1.47
#